data_AF-B3T8S9-F1
#
_entry.id   AF-B3T8S9-F1
#
_cell.length_a   1.000
_cell.length_b   1.000
_cell.length_c   1.000
_cell.angle_alpha   90.00
_cell.angle_beta   90.00
_cell.angle_gamma   90.00
#
_symmetry.space_group_name_H-M   'P 1'
#
loop_
_entity.id
_entity.type
_entity.pdbx_description
1 polymer ?
#
loop_
_entity_poly.entity_id
_entity_poly.type
_entity_poly.pdbx_seq_one_letter_code
_entity_poly.pdbx_strand_id
1 'polypeptide(L)'
;MKIVVSDFKKHLDITKEKASMEVTSIDESFEKLMEKKISPDEYINIAEVSSSQINSLIIELTSSGAAQEWYDSYANYIGALKKLNEKITETIVVANLMNSDNNSNSINEIITKIRQLETESLDLIKKSDNTRP
;
A
#
# COMPACT_ATOMS: atom_id res chain seq x y z
N MET A 1 13.10 -0.03 18.40
CA MET A 1 12.24 -1.07 19.01
C MET A 1 12.63 -2.40 18.38
N LYS A 2 12.75 -3.49 19.15
CA LYS A 2 13.02 -4.84 18.63
C LYS A 2 11.80 -5.70 18.95
N ILE A 3 11.00 -6.05 17.94
CA ILE A 3 9.85 -6.93 18.12
C ILE A 3 10.39 -8.36 18.11
N VAL A 4 10.09 -9.13 19.16
CA VAL A 4 10.45 -10.55 19.19
C VAL A 4 9.30 -11.33 18.57
N VAL A 5 9.47 -11.73 17.31
CA VAL A 5 8.52 -12.58 16.59
C VAL A 5 8.99 -14.03 16.70
N SER A 6 8.17 -14.90 17.28
CA SER A 6 8.43 -16.34 17.39
C SER A 6 7.75 -17.17 16.29
N ASP A 7 6.72 -16.61 15.66
CA ASP A 7 5.95 -17.24 14.57
C ASP A 7 5.91 -16.29 13.37
N PHE A 8 6.90 -16.43 12.48
CA PHE A 8 7.06 -15.58 11.30
C PHE A 8 5.95 -15.76 10.27
N LYS A 9 5.36 -16.96 10.19
CA LYS A 9 4.22 -17.23 9.31
C LYS A 9 3.01 -16.42 9.75
N LYS A 10 2.61 -16.59 11.02
CA LYS A 10 1.46 -15.88 11.59
C LYS A 10 1.67 -14.37 11.57
N HIS A 11 2.88 -13.90 11.86
CA HIS A 11 3.20 -12.49 11.78
C HIS A 11 3.01 -11.92 10.36
N LEU A 12 3.50 -12.64 9.34
CA LEU A 12 3.31 -12.23 7.95
C LEU A 12 1.82 -12.27 7.55
N ASP A 13 1.08 -13.30 7.95
CA ASP A 13 -0.36 -13.44 7.63
C ASP A 13 -1.19 -12.32 8.25
N ILE A 14 -0.95 -11.97 9.52
CA ILE A 14 -1.62 -10.83 10.18
C ILE A 14 -1.24 -9.51 9.50
N THR A 15 0.02 -9.35 9.10
CA THR A 15 0.46 -8.14 8.37
C THR A 15 -0.26 -8.02 7.03
N LYS A 16 -0.45 -9.15 6.32
CA LYS A 16 -1.22 -9.25 5.08
C LYS A 16 -2.67 -8.84 5.27
N GLU A 17 -3.31 -9.31 6.33
CA GLU A 17 -4.69 -8.96 6.65
C GLU A 17 -4.84 -7.45 6.92
N LYS A 18 -3.98 -6.88 7.75
CA LYS A 18 -3.99 -5.43 8.05
C LYS A 18 -3.78 -4.59 6.79
N ALA A 19 -2.80 -4.93 5.97
CA ALA A 19 -2.54 -4.19 4.73
C ALA A 19 -3.72 -4.31 3.75
N SER A 20 -4.38 -5.47 3.67
CA SER A 20 -5.56 -5.64 2.84
C SER A 20 -6.71 -4.72 3.28
N MET A 21 -6.92 -4.58 4.59
CA MET A 21 -7.95 -3.66 5.11
C MET A 21 -7.67 -2.22 4.72
N GLU A 22 -6.42 -1.77 4.83
CA GLU A 22 -6.01 -0.42 4.42
C GLU A 22 -6.18 -0.20 2.91
N VAL A 23 -5.78 -1.16 2.08
CA VAL A 23 -5.92 -1.07 0.62
C VAL A 23 -7.38 -1.00 0.21
N THR A 24 -8.24 -1.84 0.78
CA THR A 24 -9.69 -1.80 0.53
C THR A 24 -10.28 -0.43 0.91
N SER A 25 -9.91 0.11 2.08
CA SER A 25 -10.37 1.43 2.50
C SER A 25 -9.94 2.54 1.54
N ILE A 26 -8.70 2.46 1.03
CA ILE A 26 -8.18 3.41 0.06
C ILE A 26 -8.88 3.30 -1.29
N ASP A 27 -9.11 2.10 -1.79
CA ASP A 27 -9.74 1.87 -3.09
C ASP A 27 -11.19 2.36 -3.08
N GLU A 28 -11.95 2.04 -2.03
CA GLU A 28 -13.31 2.55 -1.85
C GLU A 28 -13.36 4.08 -1.72
N SER A 29 -12.41 4.67 -0.99
CA SER A 29 -12.34 6.12 -0.82
C SER A 29 -11.92 6.82 -2.10
N PHE A 30 -11.01 6.23 -2.87
CA PHE A 30 -10.58 6.76 -4.15
C PHE A 30 -11.69 6.70 -5.19
N GLU A 31 -12.47 5.62 -5.23
CA GLU A 31 -13.69 5.54 -6.04
C GLU A 31 -14.67 6.66 -5.69
N LYS A 32 -14.95 6.86 -4.39
CA LYS A 32 -15.81 7.97 -3.92
C LYS A 32 -15.27 9.34 -4.32
N LEU A 33 -13.95 9.56 -4.31
CA LEU A 33 -13.33 10.79 -4.79
C LEU A 33 -13.59 10.98 -6.29
N MET A 34 -13.36 9.94 -7.10
CA MET A 34 -13.55 10.00 -8.56
C MET A 34 -15.02 10.26 -8.93
N GLU A 35 -15.96 9.74 -8.13
CA GLU A 35 -17.39 10.00 -8.24
C GLU A 35 -17.84 11.34 -7.63
N LYS A 36 -16.90 12.13 -7.07
CA LYS A 36 -17.15 13.39 -6.36
C LYS A 36 -18.09 13.27 -5.15
N LYS A 37 -18.12 12.09 -4.52
CA LYS A 37 -18.89 11.81 -3.29
C LYS A 37 -18.17 12.24 -2.02
N ILE A 38 -16.84 12.39 -2.07
CA ILE A 38 -16.02 13.02 -1.02
C ILE A 38 -15.15 14.11 -1.63
N SER A 39 -14.74 15.07 -0.81
CA SER A 39 -13.84 16.14 -1.27
C SER A 39 -12.40 15.63 -1.46
N PRO A 40 -11.58 16.27 -2.31
CA PRO A 40 -10.17 15.91 -2.40
C PRO A 40 -9.42 16.05 -1.07
N ASP A 41 -9.70 17.08 -0.27
CA ASP A 41 -9.08 17.27 1.05
C ASP A 41 -9.46 16.14 2.03
N GLU A 42 -10.72 15.71 2.02
CA GLU A 42 -11.18 14.55 2.80
C GLU A 42 -10.45 13.27 2.37
N TYR A 43 -10.33 13.04 1.06
CA TYR A 43 -9.57 11.90 0.53
C TYR A 43 -8.10 11.94 0.95
N ILE A 44 -7.44 13.10 0.84
CA ILE A 44 -6.01 13.26 1.18
C ILE A 44 -5.78 12.88 2.65
N ASN A 45 -6.63 13.33 3.57
CA ASN A 45 -6.51 12.96 4.98
C ASN A 45 -6.62 11.44 5.21
N ILE A 46 -7.55 10.77 4.53
CA ILE A 46 -7.69 9.30 4.59
C ILE A 46 -6.41 8.63 4.05
N ALA A 47 -5.94 9.08 2.89
CA ALA A 47 -4.77 8.54 2.20
C ALA A 47 -3.48 8.67 3.02
N GLU A 48 -3.26 9.81 3.67
CA GLU A 48 -2.09 10.04 4.53
C GLU A 48 -2.09 9.13 5.76
N VAL A 49 -3.26 8.92 6.38
CA VAL A 49 -3.40 8.01 7.52
C VAL A 49 -3.07 6.57 7.11
N SER A 50 -3.68 6.06 6.03
CA SER A 50 -3.37 4.70 5.54
C SER A 50 -1.92 4.57 5.12
N SER A 51 -1.31 5.59 4.50
CA SER A 51 0.11 5.53 4.13
C SER A 51 1.02 5.39 5.36
N SER A 52 0.70 6.10 6.44
CA SER A 52 1.37 5.97 7.73
C SER A 52 1.22 4.58 8.34
N GLN A 53 0.03 3.98 8.24
CA GLN A 53 -0.22 2.61 8.70
C GLN A 53 0.57 1.59 7.88
N ILE A 54 0.58 1.68 6.55
CA ILE A 54 1.41 0.82 5.69
C ILE A 54 2.90 0.97 6.00
N ASN A 55 3.38 2.19 6.22
CA ASN A 55 4.77 2.44 6.65
C ASN A 55 5.09 1.78 8.00
N SER A 56 4.14 1.79 8.93
CA SER A 56 4.30 1.12 10.23
C SER A 56 4.45 -0.40 10.04
N LEU A 57 3.65 -1.02 9.17
CA LEU A 57 3.78 -2.45 8.83
C LEU A 57 5.15 -2.77 8.18
N ILE A 58 5.66 -1.89 7.30
CA ILE A 58 7.00 -2.04 6.72
C ILE A 58 8.07 -2.05 7.83
N ILE A 59 7.98 -1.15 8.80
CA ILE A 59 8.90 -1.07 9.93
C ILE A 59 8.80 -2.33 10.81
N GLU A 60 7.58 -2.81 11.09
CA GLU A 60 7.35 -4.04 11.85
C GLU A 60 8.04 -5.24 11.19
N LEU A 61 7.83 -5.46 9.88
CA LEU A 61 8.49 -6.54 9.14
C LEU A 61 10.02 -6.38 9.08
N THR A 62 10.50 -5.16 8.88
CA THR A 62 11.96 -4.89 8.77
C THR A 62 12.67 -5.13 10.10
N SER A 63 11.99 -4.86 11.22
CA SER A 63 12.57 -4.95 12.57
C SER A 63 12.23 -6.26 13.31
N SER A 64 11.53 -7.20 12.66
CA SER A 64 11.05 -8.44 13.28
C SER A 64 12.14 -9.47 13.57
N GLY A 65 13.33 -9.31 12.98
CA GLY A 65 14.41 -10.29 13.09
C GLY A 65 14.02 -11.65 12.51
N ALA A 66 13.40 -11.65 11.32
CA ALA A 66 13.03 -12.86 10.58
C ALA A 66 14.18 -13.89 10.57
N ALA A 67 13.85 -15.18 10.64
CA ALA A 67 14.84 -16.23 10.41
C ALA A 67 15.24 -16.27 8.93
N GLN A 68 16.42 -16.81 8.62
CA GLN A 68 17.00 -16.76 7.28
C GLN A 68 16.09 -17.38 6.21
N GLU A 69 15.40 -18.47 6.55
CA GLU A 69 14.46 -19.12 5.64
C GLU A 69 13.26 -18.22 5.25
N TRP A 70 12.92 -17.22 6.06
CA TRP A 70 11.81 -16.28 5.80
C TRP A 70 12.22 -15.01 5.05
N TYR A 71 13.53 -14.78 4.84
CA TYR A 71 14.04 -13.51 4.29
C TYR A 71 13.43 -13.15 2.93
N ASP A 72 13.36 -14.09 1.99
CA ASP A 72 12.81 -13.81 0.66
C ASP A 72 11.31 -13.50 0.73
N SER A 73 10.57 -14.26 1.54
CA SER A 73 9.13 -14.02 1.73
C SER A 73 8.84 -12.64 2.32
N TYR A 74 9.61 -12.23 3.34
CA TYR A 74 9.49 -10.92 3.98
C TYR A 74 9.95 -9.79 3.05
N ALA A 75 11.09 -9.95 2.37
CA ALA A 75 11.61 -8.94 1.46
C ALA A 75 10.65 -8.66 0.30
N ASN A 76 10.08 -9.71 -0.29
CA ASN A 76 9.06 -9.56 -1.33
C ASN A 76 7.82 -8.84 -0.80
N TYR A 77 7.34 -9.18 0.39
CA TYR A 77 6.16 -8.53 0.94
C TYR A 77 6.40 -7.08 1.36
N ILE A 78 7.56 -6.76 1.93
CA ILE A 78 8.00 -5.37 2.17
C ILE A 78 8.02 -4.59 0.84
N GLY A 79 8.50 -5.21 -0.24
CA GLY A 79 8.43 -4.64 -1.58
C GLY A 79 7.00 -4.33 -2.02
N ALA A 80 6.06 -5.26 -1.81
CA ALA A 80 4.65 -5.04 -2.12
C ALA A 80 4.07 -3.86 -1.33
N LEU A 81 4.33 -3.78 -0.02
CA LEU A 81 3.88 -2.66 0.82
C LEU A 81 4.44 -1.31 0.34
N LYS A 82 5.70 -1.26 -0.10
CA LYS A 82 6.27 -0.05 -0.70
C LYS A 82 5.54 0.37 -1.97
N LYS A 83 5.19 -0.59 -2.83
CA LYS A 83 4.40 -0.34 -4.05
C LYS A 83 2.98 0.14 -3.75
N LEU A 84 2.35 -0.38 -2.70
CA LEU A 84 1.07 0.14 -2.21
C LEU A 84 1.20 1.58 -1.71
N ASN A 85 2.27 1.94 -1.01
CA ASN A 85 2.51 3.32 -0.59
C ASN A 85 2.80 4.27 -1.76
N GLU A 86 3.53 3.80 -2.77
CA GLU A 86 3.69 4.54 -4.04
C GLU A 86 2.32 4.77 -4.69
N LYS A 87 1.46 3.75 -4.77
CA LYS A 87 0.09 3.86 -5.30
C LYS A 87 -0.72 4.92 -4.54
N ILE A 88 -0.72 4.90 -3.21
CA ILE A 88 -1.42 5.89 -2.35
C ILE A 88 -0.88 7.31 -2.59
N THR A 89 0.43 7.45 -2.84
CA THR A 89 1.01 8.75 -3.15
C THR A 89 0.48 9.29 -4.48
N GLU A 90 0.39 8.45 -5.51
CA GLU A 90 -0.15 8.84 -6.81
C GLU A 90 -1.64 9.22 -6.75
N THR A 91 -2.42 8.54 -5.92
CA THR A 91 -3.84 8.90 -5.73
C THR A 91 -4.01 10.24 -5.02
N ILE A 92 -3.11 10.60 -4.09
CA ILE A 92 -3.04 11.95 -3.50
C ILE A 92 -2.70 13.00 -4.57
N VAL A 93 -1.83 12.69 -5.54
CA VAL A 93 -1.55 13.60 -6.67
C VAL A 93 -2.83 13.83 -7.49
N VAL A 94 -3.61 12.78 -7.76
CA VAL A 94 -4.91 12.91 -8.45
C VAL A 94 -5.85 13.84 -7.66
N ALA A 95 -5.99 13.64 -6.35
CA ALA A 95 -6.82 14.49 -5.51
C ALA A 95 -6.40 15.97 -5.56
N ASN A 96 -5.10 16.26 -5.45
CA ASN A 96 -4.57 17.61 -5.57
C ASN A 96 -4.84 18.24 -6.95
N LEU A 97 -4.75 17.45 -8.02
CA LEU A 97 -5.10 17.92 -9.36
C LEU A 97 -6.60 18.20 -9.50
N MET A 98 -7.46 17.42 -8.84
CA MET A 98 -8.91 17.66 -8.83
C MET A 98 -9.30 18.91 -8.02
N ASN A 99 -8.47 19.34 -7.07
CA ASN A 99 -8.60 20.64 -6.37
C ASN A 99 -8.21 21.83 -7.26
N SER A 100 -7.53 21.60 -8.39
CA SER A 100 -7.06 22.64 -9.30
C SER A 100 -7.92 22.64 -10.58
N ASP A 101 -8.39 23.81 -11.05
CA ASP A 101 -9.32 23.95 -12.19
C ASP A 101 -8.77 23.50 -13.58
N ASN A 102 -7.66 22.77 -13.66
CA ASN A 102 -7.00 22.42 -14.91
C ASN A 102 -6.12 21.16 -14.76
N ASN A 103 -6.49 20.04 -15.43
CA ASN A 103 -5.58 19.02 -16.03
C ASN A 103 -6.18 17.60 -16.12
N SER A 104 -7.27 17.40 -16.87
CA SER A 104 -7.83 16.05 -17.11
C SER A 104 -6.86 15.09 -17.81
N ASN A 105 -6.00 15.57 -18.72
CA ASN A 105 -5.01 14.74 -19.42
C ASN A 105 -3.93 14.19 -18.46
N SER A 106 -3.49 14.98 -17.48
CA SER A 106 -2.50 14.53 -16.49
C SER A 106 -3.06 13.48 -15.53
N ILE A 107 -4.36 13.51 -15.23
CA ILE A 107 -5.01 12.51 -14.38
C ILE A 107 -4.97 11.12 -15.03
N ASN A 108 -5.23 11.00 -16.33
CA ASN A 108 -5.25 9.71 -17.03
C ASN A 108 -3.88 8.99 -17.02
N GLU A 109 -2.79 9.75 -17.15
CA GLU A 109 -1.43 9.21 -17.05
C GLU A 109 -1.15 8.67 -15.64
N ILE A 110 -1.55 9.41 -14.61
CA ILE A 110 -1.39 9.00 -13.21
C ILE A 110 -2.24 7.75 -12.91
N ILE A 111 -3.47 7.67 -13.43
CA ILE A 111 -4.31 6.45 -13.30
C ILE A 111 -3.62 5.23 -13.93
N THR A 112 -2.94 5.40 -15.05
CA THR A 112 -2.17 4.30 -15.67
C THR A 112 -1.02 3.87 -14.77
N LYS A 113 -0.31 4.82 -14.15
CA LYS A 113 0.75 4.54 -13.18
C LYS A 113 0.21 3.84 -11.91
N ILE A 114 -0.95 4.25 -11.40
CA ILE A 114 -1.63 3.60 -10.26
C ILE A 114 -1.88 2.11 -10.55
N ARG A 115 -2.40 1.77 -11.74
CA ARG A 115 -2.64 0.37 -12.16
C ARG A 115 -1.36 -0.43 -12.32
N GLN A 116 -0.30 0.20 -12.84
CA GLN A 116 1.03 -0.42 -12.94
C GLN A 116 1.57 -0.78 -11.55
N LEU A 117 1.50 0.16 -10.59
CA LEU A 117 1.96 -0.04 -9.21
C LEU A 117 1.16 -1.13 -8.49
N GLU A 118 -0.14 -1.19 -8.72
CA GLU A 118 -1.01 -2.26 -8.20
C GLU A 118 -0.58 -3.63 -8.74
N THR A 119 -0.32 -3.73 -10.04
CA THR A 119 0.17 -4.98 -10.66
C THR A 119 1.52 -5.42 -10.08
N GLU A 120 2.47 -4.49 -9.95
CA GLU A 120 3.78 -4.74 -9.35
C GLU A 120 3.68 -5.21 -7.90
N SER A 121 2.78 -4.59 -7.11
CA SER A 121 2.50 -5.00 -5.75
C SER A 121 1.94 -6.43 -5.68
N LEU A 122 0.93 -6.74 -6.50
CA LEU A 122 0.32 -8.08 -6.55
C LEU A 122 1.33 -9.17 -6.91
N ASP A 123 2.24 -8.90 -7.85
CA ASP A 123 3.27 -9.85 -8.22
C ASP A 123 4.29 -10.08 -7.11
N LEU A 124 4.62 -9.04 -6.34
CA LEU A 124 5.45 -9.16 -5.14
C LEU A 124 4.74 -9.93 -4.00
N ILE A 125 3.42 -9.76 -3.84
CA ILE A 125 2.62 -10.55 -2.89
C ILE A 125 2.71 -12.04 -3.26
N LYS A 126 2.48 -12.39 -4.54
CA LYS A 126 2.60 -13.78 -5.03
C LYS A 126 4.00 -14.33 -4.79
N LYS A 127 5.05 -13.55 -5.08
CA LYS A 127 6.44 -13.96 -4.83
C LYS A 127 6.69 -14.20 -3.34
N SER A 128 6.17 -13.33 -2.47
CA SER A 128 6.22 -13.52 -1.02
C SER A 128 5.60 -14.85 -0.59
N ASP A 129 4.43 -15.20 -1.13
CA ASP A 129 3.76 -16.46 -0.81
C ASP A 129 4.51 -17.69 -1.32
N ASN A 130 5.08 -17.61 -2.53
CA ASN A 130 5.84 -18.70 -3.14
C ASN A 130 7.21 -18.93 -2.50
N THR A 131 7.71 -17.97 -1.71
CA THR A 131 9.03 -18.04 -1.06
C THR A 131 8.93 -18.24 0.45
N ARG A 132 7.74 -18.60 0.95
CA ARG A 132 7.58 -19.07 2.34
C ARG A 132 8.30 -20.42 2.50
N PRO A 133 8.98 -20.68 3.64
CA PRO A 133 9.46 -22.02 4.01
C PRO A 133 8.35 -23.07 4.05
#